data_AF-A0A165DEY1-F1
#
_entry.id   AF-A0A165DEY1-F1
#
_cell.length_a   1.000
_cell.length_b   1.000
_cell.length_c   1.000
_cell.angle_alpha   90.00
_cell.angle_beta   90.00
_cell.angle_gamma   90.00
#
_symmetry.space_group_name_H-M   'P 1'
#
loop_
_entity.id
_entity.type
_entity.pdbx_description
1 polymer ?
#
loop_
_entity_poly.entity_id
_entity_poly.type
_entity_poly.pdbx_seq_one_letter_code
_entity_poly.pdbx_strand_id
1 'polypeptide(L)'
;MKQIDLRALAMTKLQKRFEKCTWEILRPHLEEAVNAKKKDRITAEYSSRNNTGLRALFSELYLSLPTRIEKNTFLPILDFLDLSTVRGLLDNCLPEDEFRPALSSAIPSIKDEVETFCASMRRDLADLWCTGRGCPGVFKSKSDSWLSEFLSLARVVFVMGDSDNEVIVHYPTLFKRQILGSLSVANRVNERPVASHPNLDEAWTFYRSQLKYSHRHYEAMCHTLQQYFTGKWEEAPLELLQDNGSWEDTFSDFLYNGVLTSPYTDPSMISGFPTFDSASDELDSD
;
A
#
# COMPACT_ATOMS: atom_id res chain seq x y z
N MET A 1 -54.15 48.33 -2.63
CA MET A 1 -53.73 46.93 -2.35
C MET A 1 -52.94 46.94 -1.05
N LYS A 2 -53.38 46.20 -0.02
CA LYS A 2 -52.66 46.10 1.26
C LYS A 2 -51.52 45.08 1.12
N GLN A 3 -50.30 45.52 1.38
CA GLN A 3 -49.10 44.69 1.33
C GLN A 3 -49.17 43.69 2.50
N ILE A 4 -49.35 42.41 2.19
CA ILE A 4 -49.33 41.34 3.19
C ILE A 4 -47.88 41.17 3.61
N ASP A 5 -47.56 41.53 4.85
CA ASP A 5 -46.25 41.28 5.43
C ASP A 5 -46.10 39.77 5.68
N LEU A 6 -45.52 39.09 4.69
CA LEU A 6 -45.24 37.65 4.69
C LEU A 6 -44.34 37.25 5.87
N ARG A 7 -43.54 38.19 6.40
CA ARG A 7 -42.66 37.97 7.55
C ARG A 7 -43.46 37.88 8.85
N ALA A 8 -44.41 38.79 9.03
CA ALA A 8 -45.34 38.77 10.16
C ALA A 8 -46.25 37.51 10.12
N LEU A 9 -46.66 37.09 8.91
CA LEU A 9 -47.49 35.90 8.71
C LEU A 9 -46.72 34.59 8.93
N ALA A 10 -45.44 34.53 8.55
CA ALA A 10 -44.56 33.39 8.81
C ALA A 10 -44.24 33.26 10.31
N MET A 11 -43.94 34.38 10.98
CA MET A 11 -43.72 34.42 12.43
C MET A 11 -44.94 33.93 13.20
N THR A 12 -46.14 34.42 12.89
CA THR A 12 -47.38 34.02 13.61
C THR A 12 -47.81 32.59 13.32
N LYS A 13 -47.61 32.06 12.10
CA LYS A 13 -47.91 30.64 11.79
C LYS A 13 -46.92 29.66 12.39
N LEU A 14 -45.64 30.02 12.50
CA LEU A 14 -44.64 29.22 13.21
C LEU A 14 -44.94 29.24 14.71
N GLN A 15 -45.18 30.41 15.31
CA GLN A 15 -45.41 30.56 16.75
C GLN A 15 -46.62 29.78 17.28
N LYS A 16 -47.72 29.68 16.51
CA LYS A 16 -48.95 28.97 16.94
C LYS A 16 -48.88 27.44 16.84
N ARG A 17 -47.88 26.84 16.18
CA ARG A 17 -47.73 25.37 16.08
C ARG A 17 -46.76 24.78 17.12
N PHE A 18 -46.07 25.62 17.90
CA PHE A 18 -45.13 25.21 18.95
C PHE A 18 -45.77 25.24 20.34
N GLU A 19 -46.99 24.71 20.49
CA GLU A 19 -47.56 24.44 21.81
C GLU A 19 -46.82 23.26 22.45
N LYS A 20 -45.86 23.59 23.33
CA LYS A 20 -45.23 22.86 24.45
C LYS A 20 -44.78 21.39 24.31
N CYS A 21 -45.24 20.59 23.35
CA CYS A 21 -44.80 19.20 23.09
C CYS A 21 -44.09 19.04 21.75
N THR A 22 -44.31 19.93 20.78
CA THR A 22 -43.64 19.88 19.48
C THR A 22 -42.19 20.37 19.52
N TRP A 23 -41.85 21.33 20.39
CA TRP A 23 -40.48 21.86 20.45
C TRP A 23 -39.47 20.84 20.97
N GLU A 24 -39.81 20.07 22.01
CA GLU A 24 -38.96 18.99 22.54
C GLU A 24 -38.64 17.93 21.46
N ILE A 25 -39.61 17.66 20.57
CA ILE A 25 -39.45 16.72 19.45
C ILE A 25 -38.67 17.35 18.28
N LEU A 26 -38.92 18.63 17.97
CA LEU A 26 -38.32 19.30 16.81
C LEU A 26 -36.89 19.82 17.07
N ARG A 27 -36.58 20.16 18.32
CA ARG A 27 -35.30 20.69 18.76
C ARG A 27 -34.12 19.78 18.35
N PRO A 28 -34.10 18.46 18.63
CA PRO A 28 -32.97 17.62 18.24
C PRO A 28 -32.75 17.61 16.72
N HIS A 29 -33.82 17.60 15.92
CA HIS A 29 -33.71 17.64 14.45
C HIS A 29 -33.17 18.98 13.93
N LEU A 30 -33.55 20.10 14.57
CA LEU A 30 -33.01 21.41 14.25
C LEU A 30 -31.56 21.56 14.70
N GLU A 31 -31.22 21.07 15.89
CA GLU A 31 -29.83 21.02 16.39
C GLU A 31 -28.96 20.17 15.46
N GLU A 32 -29.44 19.02 15.03
CA GLU A 32 -28.77 18.15 14.04
C GLU A 32 -28.57 18.88 12.70
N ALA A 33 -29.61 19.53 12.16
CA ALA A 33 -29.51 20.26 10.91
C ALA A 33 -28.56 21.48 10.99
N VAL A 34 -28.56 22.20 12.11
CA VAL A 34 -27.65 23.33 12.34
C VAL A 34 -26.22 22.83 12.52
N ASN A 35 -26.02 21.75 13.27
CA ASN A 35 -24.71 21.12 13.46
C ASN A 35 -24.17 20.56 12.14
N ALA A 36 -25.00 19.94 11.32
CA ALA A 36 -24.64 19.47 9.98
C ALA A 36 -24.17 20.64 9.11
N LYS A 37 -24.94 21.73 9.00
CA LYS A 37 -24.51 22.92 8.25
C LYS A 37 -23.23 23.57 8.79
N LYS A 38 -23.06 23.58 10.12
CA LYS A 38 -21.83 24.08 10.75
C LYS A 38 -20.65 23.20 10.38
N LYS A 39 -20.81 21.88 10.43
CA LYS A 39 -19.81 20.89 10.01
C LYS A 39 -19.44 21.08 8.54
N ASP A 40 -20.42 21.17 7.64
CA ASP A 40 -20.19 21.37 6.21
C ASP A 40 -19.37 22.64 5.94
N ARG A 41 -19.66 23.74 6.64
CA ARG A 41 -18.90 24.98 6.52
C ARG A 41 -17.45 24.80 6.98
N ILE A 42 -17.24 24.19 8.14
CA ILE A 42 -15.90 23.93 8.70
C ILE A 42 -15.11 22.98 7.78
N THR A 43 -15.74 21.93 7.26
CA THR A 43 -15.13 21.01 6.30
C THR A 43 -14.74 21.73 5.01
N ALA A 44 -15.63 22.56 4.45
CA ALA A 44 -15.30 23.35 3.26
C ALA A 44 -14.14 24.32 3.49
N GLU A 45 -14.00 24.85 4.71
CA GLU A 45 -12.95 25.80 5.07
C GLU A 45 -11.59 25.13 5.30
N TYR A 46 -11.54 24.00 6.01
CA TYR A 46 -10.27 23.42 6.49
C TYR A 46 -9.84 22.12 5.82
N SER A 47 -10.75 21.38 5.16
CA SER A 47 -10.44 20.04 4.62
C SER A 47 -9.30 20.06 3.59
N SER A 48 -9.33 21.00 2.64
CA SER A 48 -8.29 21.13 1.60
C SER A 48 -6.90 21.40 2.19
N ARG A 49 -6.82 22.28 3.18
CA ARG A 49 -5.57 22.61 3.89
C ARG A 49 -5.06 21.42 4.69
N ASN A 50 -5.92 20.77 5.46
CA ASN A 50 -5.53 19.61 6.29
C ASN A 50 -5.08 18.44 5.40
N ASN A 51 -5.77 18.20 4.27
CA ASN A 51 -5.36 17.23 3.27
C ASN A 51 -3.97 17.55 2.71
N THR A 52 -3.73 18.81 2.35
CA THR A 52 -2.41 19.26 1.87
C THR A 52 -1.33 19.03 2.92
N GLY A 53 -1.59 19.36 4.19
CA GLY A 53 -0.65 19.15 5.29
C GLY A 53 -0.32 17.68 5.54
N LEU A 54 -1.31 16.78 5.46
CA LEU A 54 -1.11 15.34 5.61
C LEU A 54 -0.37 14.72 4.42
N ARG A 55 -0.65 15.17 3.19
CA ARG A 55 0.13 14.77 2.01
C ARG A 55 1.59 15.24 2.08
N ALA A 56 1.84 16.40 2.67
CA ALA A 56 3.20 16.86 2.96
C ALA A 56 3.89 15.93 3.97
N LEU A 57 3.21 15.57 5.07
CA LEU A 57 3.73 14.59 6.03
C LEU A 57 4.04 13.24 5.37
N PHE A 58 3.16 12.71 4.52
CA PHE A 58 3.43 11.49 3.75
C PHE A 58 4.74 11.61 2.96
N SER A 59 4.93 12.73 2.27
CA SER A 59 6.14 12.99 1.49
C SER A 59 7.38 13.07 2.37
N GLU A 60 7.29 13.70 3.54
CA GLU A 60 8.38 13.76 4.52
C GLU A 60 8.77 12.37 5.03
N LEU A 61 7.78 11.56 5.43
CA LEU A 61 8.00 10.18 5.86
C LEU A 61 8.67 9.36 4.76
N TYR A 62 8.15 9.42 3.54
CA TYR A 62 8.72 8.72 2.38
C TYR A 62 10.18 9.13 2.09
N LEU A 63 10.47 10.44 2.10
CA LEU A 63 11.82 10.94 1.84
C LEU A 63 12.81 10.55 2.96
N SER A 64 12.31 10.37 4.18
CA SER A 64 13.12 9.95 5.34
C SER A 64 13.55 8.48 5.31
N LEU A 65 12.96 7.66 4.44
CA LEU A 65 13.31 6.23 4.32
C LEU A 65 14.76 6.07 3.82
N PRO A 66 15.59 5.23 4.48
CA PRO A 66 17.02 5.15 4.19
C PRO A 66 17.33 4.37 2.90
N THR A 67 16.55 3.34 2.56
CA THR A 67 16.86 2.45 1.43
C THR A 67 15.92 2.62 0.25
N ARG A 68 16.35 2.14 -0.94
CA ARG A 68 15.50 2.08 -2.14
C ARG A 68 14.36 1.07 -1.99
N ILE A 69 14.63 -0.05 -1.32
CA ILE A 69 13.63 -1.11 -1.08
C ILE A 69 12.49 -0.55 -0.24
N GLU A 70 12.80 0.11 0.89
CA GLU A 70 11.76 0.72 1.74
C GLU A 70 10.95 1.77 0.97
N LYS A 71 11.61 2.56 0.11
CA LYS A 71 10.91 3.52 -0.75
C LYS A 71 9.96 2.84 -1.74
N ASN A 72 10.44 1.82 -2.44
CA ASN A 72 9.63 1.10 -3.44
C ASN A 72 8.53 0.22 -2.83
N THR A 73 8.57 -0.01 -1.53
CA THR A 73 7.61 -0.83 -0.77
C THR A 73 6.87 -0.01 0.29
N PHE A 74 6.95 1.32 0.20
CA PHE A 74 6.17 2.20 1.05
C PHE A 74 4.70 2.18 0.64
N LEU A 75 3.79 2.36 1.60
CA LEU A 75 2.36 2.33 1.33
C LEU A 75 1.93 3.40 0.31
N PRO A 76 0.89 3.12 -0.50
CA PRO A 76 0.27 4.12 -1.36
C PRO A 76 -0.30 5.29 -0.57
N ILE A 77 -0.34 6.49 -1.18
CA ILE A 77 -0.84 7.69 -0.48
C ILE A 77 -2.33 7.59 -0.14
N LEU A 78 -3.12 6.87 -0.94
CA LEU A 78 -4.53 6.66 -0.63
C LEU A 78 -4.70 5.84 0.64
N ASP A 79 -3.91 4.77 0.83
CA ASP A 79 -3.90 3.99 2.08
C ASP A 79 -3.36 4.82 3.25
N PHE A 80 -2.36 5.67 3.04
CA PHE A 80 -1.89 6.60 4.07
C PHE A 80 -2.99 7.56 4.55
N LEU A 81 -3.76 8.13 3.62
CA LEU A 81 -4.88 9.02 3.96
C LEU A 81 -6.03 8.28 4.64
N ASP A 82 -6.06 6.96 4.53
CA ASP A 82 -7.07 6.08 5.09
C ASP A 82 -6.72 5.50 6.46
N LEU A 83 -5.47 5.69 6.91
CA LEU A 83 -5.00 5.34 8.25
C LEU A 83 -5.91 5.97 9.32
N SER A 84 -6.16 5.25 10.41
CA SER A 84 -7.17 5.64 11.41
C SER A 84 -6.85 6.98 12.04
N THR A 85 -5.59 7.20 12.42
CA THR A 85 -5.13 8.48 12.96
C THR A 85 -5.21 9.61 11.92
N VAL A 86 -4.82 9.33 10.68
CA VAL A 86 -4.84 10.32 9.58
C VAL A 86 -6.27 10.74 9.23
N ARG A 87 -7.17 9.76 9.10
CA ARG A 87 -8.60 9.99 8.86
C ARG A 87 -9.23 10.79 10.00
N GLY A 88 -8.87 10.49 11.26
CA GLY A 88 -9.30 11.28 12.41
C GLY A 88 -8.89 12.75 12.32
N LEU A 89 -7.67 13.04 11.88
CA LEU A 89 -7.19 14.42 11.66
C LEU A 89 -7.92 15.14 10.51
N LEU A 90 -8.30 14.40 9.46
CA LEU A 90 -9.10 14.92 8.36
C LEU A 90 -10.53 15.23 8.81
N ASP A 91 -11.17 14.29 9.52
CA ASP A 91 -12.57 14.38 9.93
C ASP A 91 -12.82 15.46 10.98
N ASN A 92 -11.85 15.71 11.87
CA ASN A 92 -11.96 16.74 12.91
C ASN A 92 -11.85 18.17 12.38
N CYS A 93 -11.35 18.38 11.15
CA CYS A 93 -11.27 19.68 10.48
C CYS A 93 -10.74 20.82 11.39
N LEU A 94 -9.67 20.54 12.15
CA LEU A 94 -9.13 21.46 13.16
C LEU A 94 -8.70 22.81 12.55
N PRO A 95 -8.84 23.94 13.28
CA PRO A 95 -8.24 25.25 12.94
C PRO A 95 -6.71 25.21 12.78
N GLU A 96 -6.09 26.27 12.25
CA GLU A 96 -4.64 26.25 11.90
C GLU A 96 -3.73 26.10 13.12
N ASP A 97 -4.03 26.88 14.15
CA ASP A 97 -3.34 26.93 15.43
C ASP A 97 -3.42 25.60 16.19
N GLU A 98 -4.46 24.81 15.95
CA GLU A 98 -4.64 23.48 16.56
C GLU A 98 -4.14 22.33 15.68
N PHE A 99 -4.22 22.48 14.34
CA PHE A 99 -3.89 21.41 13.42
C PHE A 99 -2.40 21.04 13.44
N ARG A 100 -1.49 22.02 13.48
CA ARG A 100 -0.04 21.75 13.52
C ARG A 100 0.38 21.02 14.80
N PRO A 101 -0.03 21.46 16.01
CA PRO A 101 0.21 20.70 17.24
C PRO A 101 -0.39 19.29 17.21
N ALA A 102 -1.63 19.15 16.75
CA ALA A 102 -2.31 17.84 16.66
C ALA A 102 -1.60 16.89 15.66
N LEU A 103 -1.12 17.42 14.55
CA LEU A 103 -0.32 16.66 13.60
C LEU A 103 0.97 16.16 14.26
N SER A 104 1.72 17.05 14.91
CA SER A 104 2.98 16.71 15.59
C SER A 104 2.79 15.66 16.68
N SER A 105 1.72 15.74 17.47
CA SER A 105 1.42 14.75 18.51
C SER A 105 0.98 13.40 17.94
N ALA A 106 0.41 13.37 16.73
CA ALA A 106 -0.05 12.17 16.05
C ALA A 106 1.06 11.41 15.29
N ILE A 107 2.21 12.04 15.00
CA ILE A 107 3.31 11.43 14.22
C ILE A 107 3.71 10.03 14.72
N PRO A 108 3.91 9.79 16.04
CA PRO A 108 4.28 8.46 16.52
C PRO A 108 3.25 7.39 16.16
N SER A 109 1.96 7.66 16.34
CA SER A 109 0.88 6.75 15.99
C SER A 109 0.80 6.52 14.48
N ILE A 110 0.99 7.58 13.67
CA ILE A 110 1.00 7.45 12.21
C ILE A 110 2.15 6.54 11.76
N LYS A 111 3.33 6.65 12.37
CA LYS A 111 4.48 5.78 12.05
C LYS A 111 4.19 4.30 12.37
N ASP A 112 3.62 4.03 13.55
CA ASP A 112 3.23 2.67 13.96
C ASP A 112 2.16 2.06 13.02
N GLU A 113 1.17 2.85 12.63
CA GLU A 113 0.15 2.44 11.65
C GLU A 113 0.75 2.17 10.26
N VAL A 114 1.71 2.98 9.82
CA VAL A 114 2.46 2.77 8.57
C VAL A 114 3.26 1.47 8.61
N GLU A 115 3.99 1.21 9.68
CA GLU A 115 4.76 -0.03 9.86
C GLU A 115 3.84 -1.26 9.86
N THR A 116 2.72 -1.16 10.58
CA THR A 116 1.68 -2.19 10.61
C THR A 116 1.11 -2.47 9.22
N PHE A 117 0.82 -1.43 8.44
CA PHE A 117 0.34 -1.55 7.08
C PHE A 117 1.36 -2.26 6.18
N CYS A 118 2.61 -1.81 6.19
CA CYS A 118 3.68 -2.41 5.39
C CYS A 118 3.90 -3.89 5.75
N ALA A 119 3.80 -4.24 7.04
CA ALA A 119 3.84 -5.63 7.49
C ALA A 119 2.65 -6.45 6.98
N SER A 120 1.45 -5.88 6.96
CA SER A 120 0.28 -6.54 6.36
C SER A 120 0.47 -6.78 4.86
N MET A 121 0.98 -5.79 4.13
CA MET A 121 1.28 -5.90 2.70
C MET A 121 2.26 -7.04 2.41
N ARG A 122 3.34 -7.16 3.20
CA ARG A 122 4.28 -8.28 3.09
C ARG A 122 3.61 -9.63 3.34
N ARG A 123 2.73 -9.73 4.35
CA ARG A 123 1.97 -10.96 4.60
C ARG A 123 1.06 -11.32 3.42
N ASP A 124 0.36 -10.34 2.84
CA ASP A 124 -0.52 -10.56 1.68
C ASP A 124 0.23 -11.09 0.46
N LEU A 125 1.46 -10.61 0.24
CA LEU A 125 2.35 -11.05 -0.84
C LEU A 125 2.91 -12.45 -0.58
N ALA A 126 3.36 -12.72 0.65
CA ALA A 126 3.83 -14.05 1.02
C ALA A 126 2.70 -15.09 0.93
N ASP A 127 1.48 -14.72 1.33
CA ASP A 127 0.29 -15.57 1.18
C ASP A 127 -0.04 -15.86 -0.28
N LEU A 128 -0.01 -14.83 -1.14
CA LEU A 128 -0.22 -14.98 -2.58
C LEU A 128 0.74 -16.00 -3.18
N TRP A 129 2.04 -15.84 -2.87
CA TRP A 129 3.08 -16.70 -3.42
C TRP A 129 2.98 -18.13 -2.88
N CYS A 130 2.80 -18.29 -1.57
CA CYS A 130 2.72 -19.60 -0.92
C CYS A 130 1.48 -20.37 -1.38
N THR A 131 0.33 -19.70 -1.48
CA THR A 131 -0.90 -20.30 -2.00
C THR A 131 -0.72 -20.72 -3.46
N GLY A 132 -0.12 -19.87 -4.29
CA GLY A 132 0.17 -20.20 -5.69
C GLY A 132 1.11 -21.39 -5.86
N ARG A 133 2.10 -21.56 -4.97
CA ARG A 133 3.03 -22.70 -4.96
C ARG A 133 2.44 -23.97 -4.32
N GLY A 134 1.23 -23.91 -3.75
CA GLY A 134 0.61 -25.05 -3.07
C GLY A 134 1.12 -25.32 -1.65
N CYS A 135 1.71 -24.32 -0.99
CA CYS A 135 2.16 -24.39 0.40
C CYS A 135 1.52 -23.31 1.31
N PRO A 136 0.17 -23.23 1.37
CA PRO A 136 -0.52 -22.17 2.12
C PRO A 136 -0.17 -22.20 3.62
N GLY A 137 0.01 -21.01 4.21
CA GLY A 137 0.15 -20.84 5.66
C GLY A 137 1.53 -21.11 6.27
N VAL A 138 2.54 -21.52 5.49
CA VAL A 138 3.90 -21.77 6.00
C VAL A 138 4.54 -20.52 6.61
N PHE A 139 4.16 -19.35 6.13
CA PHE A 139 4.70 -18.06 6.58
C PHE A 139 4.02 -17.49 7.84
N LYS A 140 2.93 -18.10 8.34
CA LYS A 140 2.10 -17.53 9.42
C LYS A 140 2.85 -17.32 10.75
N SER A 141 3.86 -18.15 11.03
CA SER A 141 4.69 -18.04 12.23
C SER A 141 5.98 -17.23 12.02
N LYS A 142 6.19 -16.68 10.81
CA LYS A 142 7.42 -15.97 10.46
C LYS A 142 7.34 -14.50 10.86
N SER A 143 8.48 -13.94 11.27
CA SER A 143 8.61 -12.52 11.60
C SER A 143 8.48 -11.65 10.34
N ASP A 144 8.17 -10.37 10.54
CA ASP A 144 8.14 -9.40 9.44
C ASP A 144 9.50 -9.23 8.75
N SER A 145 10.60 -9.31 9.52
CA SER A 145 11.96 -9.31 8.98
C SER A 145 12.20 -10.49 8.03
N TRP A 146 11.79 -11.70 8.42
CA TRP A 146 11.89 -12.87 7.57
C TRP A 146 11.04 -12.74 6.31
N LEU A 147 9.82 -12.18 6.43
CA LEU A 147 8.95 -11.93 5.27
C LEU A 147 9.60 -10.96 4.28
N SER A 148 10.21 -9.88 4.79
CA SER A 148 10.91 -8.89 3.98
C SER A 148 12.10 -9.52 3.21
N GLU A 149 12.91 -10.33 3.90
CA GLU A 149 14.04 -11.03 3.30
C GLU A 149 13.59 -12.05 2.26
N PHE A 150 12.62 -12.90 2.62
CA PHE A 150 12.02 -13.88 1.72
C PHE A 150 11.48 -13.24 0.44
N LEU A 151 10.71 -12.15 0.55
CA LEU A 151 10.15 -11.44 -0.59
C LEU A 151 11.22 -10.73 -1.44
N SER A 152 12.39 -10.45 -0.87
CA SER A 152 13.50 -9.82 -1.58
C SER A 152 14.32 -10.79 -2.44
N LEU A 153 14.11 -12.09 -2.28
CA LEU A 153 14.74 -13.13 -3.10
C LEU A 153 14.31 -13.01 -4.57
N ALA A 154 15.26 -13.14 -5.49
CA ALA A 154 15.00 -13.03 -6.92
C ALA A 154 13.99 -14.08 -7.42
N ARG A 155 14.02 -15.29 -6.86
CA ARG A 155 13.06 -16.36 -7.20
C ARG A 155 11.62 -16.07 -6.79
N VAL A 156 11.39 -15.13 -5.88
CA VAL A 156 10.04 -14.74 -5.46
C VAL A 156 9.52 -13.70 -6.44
N VAL A 157 8.76 -14.19 -7.41
CA VAL A 157 8.23 -13.41 -8.54
C VAL A 157 6.70 -13.36 -8.52
N PHE A 158 6.18 -12.20 -8.90
CA PHE A 158 4.76 -11.98 -9.17
C PHE A 158 4.61 -11.53 -10.62
N VAL A 159 3.42 -11.69 -11.18
CA VAL A 159 3.07 -11.14 -12.49
C VAL A 159 1.86 -10.22 -12.38
N MET A 160 1.80 -9.21 -13.24
CA MET A 160 0.68 -8.30 -13.41
C MET A 160 0.28 -8.26 -14.89
N GLY A 161 -1.01 -8.07 -15.17
CA GLY A 161 -1.53 -7.97 -16.53
C GLY A 161 -2.33 -9.20 -16.98
N ASP A 162 -2.62 -9.21 -18.28
CA ASP A 162 -3.34 -10.27 -18.98
C ASP A 162 -2.36 -11.23 -19.65
N SER A 163 -2.82 -12.43 -20.01
CA SER A 163 -1.98 -13.53 -20.50
C SER A 163 -1.07 -13.19 -21.71
N ASP A 164 -1.44 -12.19 -22.50
CA ASP A 164 -0.67 -11.74 -23.67
C ASP A 164 0.35 -10.62 -23.36
N ASN A 165 0.28 -10.00 -22.17
CA ASN A 165 1.13 -8.89 -21.73
C ASN A 165 1.44 -8.98 -20.22
N GLU A 166 1.91 -10.15 -19.78
CA GLU A 166 2.31 -10.33 -18.38
C GLU A 166 3.62 -9.57 -18.09
N VAL A 167 3.61 -8.81 -16.99
CA VAL A 167 4.73 -8.00 -16.50
C VAL A 167 5.22 -8.59 -15.19
N ILE A 168 6.53 -8.82 -15.08
CA ILE A 168 7.12 -9.36 -13.86
C ILE A 168 7.24 -8.25 -12.82
N VAL A 169 6.88 -8.57 -11.59
CA VAL A 169 6.96 -7.69 -10.44
C VAL A 169 7.67 -8.41 -9.30
N HIS A 170 8.66 -7.75 -8.71
CA HIS A 170 9.33 -8.21 -7.51
C HIS A 170 9.05 -7.25 -6.35
N TYR A 171 9.09 -7.75 -5.12
CA TYR A 171 8.86 -6.92 -3.94
C TYR A 171 9.83 -5.73 -3.81
N PRO A 172 11.17 -5.87 -4.00
CA PRO A 172 12.11 -4.74 -3.89
C PRO A 172 11.83 -3.59 -4.85
N THR A 173 11.01 -3.84 -5.86
CA THR A 173 10.70 -2.90 -6.92
C THR A 173 9.18 -2.64 -7.00
N LEU A 174 8.33 -3.21 -6.13
CA LEU A 174 6.86 -3.24 -6.21
C LEU A 174 6.19 -1.98 -6.79
N PHE A 175 6.56 -0.79 -6.32
CA PHE A 175 6.01 0.49 -6.80
C PHE A 175 7.00 1.37 -7.58
N LYS A 176 8.09 0.78 -8.07
CA LYS A 176 9.03 1.43 -8.97
C LYS A 176 8.32 1.72 -10.30
N ARG A 177 8.31 2.98 -10.69
CA ARG A 177 7.68 3.51 -11.92
C ARG A 177 8.18 2.88 -13.24
N GLN A 178 9.22 2.05 -13.20
CA GLN A 178 9.99 1.58 -14.36
C GLN A 178 10.11 0.06 -14.46
N ILE A 179 9.33 -0.76 -13.74
CA ILE A 179 9.39 -2.21 -14.00
C ILE A 179 8.60 -2.57 -15.27
N LEU A 180 9.32 -2.43 -16.36
CA LEU A 180 9.32 -3.07 -17.67
C LEU A 180 8.30 -4.19 -17.96
N GLY A 181 7.48 -3.93 -18.98
CA GLY A 181 6.89 -4.93 -19.88
C GLY A 181 5.79 -4.35 -20.79
N SER A 182 6.17 -3.83 -21.97
CA SER A 182 5.33 -3.49 -23.14
C SER A 182 3.99 -2.72 -22.96
N LEU A 183 4.06 -1.43 -23.29
CA LEU A 183 3.02 -0.59 -23.94
C LEU A 183 1.74 -0.12 -23.24
N SER A 184 1.29 -0.64 -22.09
CA SER A 184 0.02 -0.15 -21.49
C SER A 184 0.16 0.75 -20.27
N VAL A 185 1.23 0.65 -19.48
CA VAL A 185 1.49 1.56 -18.34
C VAL A 185 2.36 2.76 -18.75
N ALA A 186 3.11 2.64 -19.86
CA ALA A 186 3.97 3.70 -20.39
C ALA A 186 3.20 4.97 -20.84
N ASN A 187 1.92 4.85 -21.19
CA ASN A 187 1.12 5.99 -21.68
C ASN A 187 0.60 6.93 -20.58
N ARG A 188 0.83 6.64 -19.30
CA ARG A 188 0.50 7.57 -18.19
C ARG A 188 1.69 8.38 -17.70
N VAL A 189 2.88 8.20 -18.28
CA VAL A 189 4.14 8.72 -17.74
C VAL A 189 4.80 9.66 -18.75
N ASN A 190 4.18 10.82 -18.98
CA ASN A 190 4.91 11.99 -19.43
C ASN A 190 4.97 13.01 -18.27
N GLU A 191 6.20 13.47 -18.01
CA GLU A 191 6.56 14.61 -17.18
C GLU A 191 6.43 14.43 -15.64
N ARG A 192 7.51 13.94 -15.00
CA ARG A 192 8.00 14.51 -13.72
C ARG A 192 9.37 13.92 -13.32
N PRO A 193 10.30 14.72 -12.76
CA PRO A 193 11.68 14.28 -12.51
C PRO A 193 11.84 13.42 -11.25
N VAL A 194 12.80 12.50 -11.36
CA VAL A 194 13.63 11.76 -10.38
C VAL A 194 13.47 12.13 -8.88
N ALA A 195 12.38 11.67 -8.25
CA ALA A 195 12.27 11.40 -6.79
C ALA A 195 11.01 10.55 -6.49
N SER A 196 10.65 9.60 -7.37
CA SER A 196 9.29 9.05 -7.39
C SER A 196 9.03 8.08 -6.25
N HIS A 197 8.33 8.57 -5.21
CA HIS A 197 7.01 8.04 -4.85
C HIS A 197 6.15 8.92 -3.90
N PRO A 198 5.55 10.04 -4.37
CA PRO A 198 4.61 10.81 -3.54
C PRO A 198 3.12 10.63 -3.86
N ASN A 199 2.72 9.97 -4.96
CA ASN A 199 1.30 9.70 -5.23
C ASN A 199 1.17 8.44 -6.11
N LEU A 200 0.81 7.31 -5.51
CA LEU A 200 0.13 6.26 -6.27
C LEU A 200 -1.33 6.64 -6.35
N ASP A 201 -1.89 6.48 -7.55
CA ASP A 201 -3.26 6.88 -7.83
C ASP A 201 -4.27 5.83 -7.33
N GLU A 202 -3.80 4.67 -6.86
CA GLU A 202 -4.62 3.55 -6.43
C GLU A 202 -4.21 3.08 -5.01
N ALA A 203 -5.13 2.42 -4.31
CA ALA A 203 -4.87 1.80 -3.02
C ALA A 203 -4.23 0.42 -3.17
N TRP A 204 -3.63 -0.12 -2.11
CA TRP A 204 -3.00 -1.44 -2.08
C TRP A 204 -3.95 -2.55 -2.55
N THR A 205 -5.22 -2.49 -2.17
CA THR A 205 -6.25 -3.46 -2.56
C THR A 205 -6.37 -3.60 -4.09
N PHE A 206 -6.26 -2.48 -4.82
CA PHE A 206 -6.24 -2.49 -6.28
C PHE A 206 -4.99 -3.20 -6.80
N TYR A 207 -3.79 -2.80 -6.38
CA TYR A 207 -2.54 -3.42 -6.83
C TYR A 207 -2.50 -4.92 -6.51
N ARG A 208 -2.89 -5.29 -5.29
CA ARG A 208 -2.94 -6.68 -4.82
C ARG A 208 -3.89 -7.55 -5.63
N SER A 209 -5.00 -6.98 -6.13
CA SER A 209 -5.96 -7.70 -6.99
C SER A 209 -5.41 -8.03 -8.38
N GLN A 210 -4.42 -7.26 -8.84
CA GLN A 210 -3.80 -7.43 -10.16
C GLN A 210 -2.59 -8.37 -10.12
N LEU A 211 -1.96 -8.52 -8.95
CA LEU A 211 -0.82 -9.41 -8.76
C LEU A 211 -1.27 -10.87 -8.72
N LYS A 212 -0.55 -11.71 -9.46
CA LYS A 212 -0.77 -13.15 -9.53
C LYS A 212 0.55 -13.89 -9.34
N TYR A 213 0.47 -15.10 -8.82
CA TYR A 213 1.56 -16.06 -8.92
C TYR A 213 1.54 -16.70 -10.31
N SER A 214 2.71 -16.87 -10.94
CA SER A 214 2.86 -17.59 -12.20
C SER A 214 3.97 -18.63 -12.06
N HIS A 215 3.60 -19.91 -12.08
CA HIS A 215 4.54 -21.02 -11.93
C HIS A 215 5.61 -21.01 -13.03
N ARG A 216 5.19 -20.73 -14.27
CA ARG A 216 6.09 -20.61 -15.43
C ARG A 216 7.17 -19.55 -15.22
N HIS A 217 6.80 -18.37 -14.71
CA HIS A 217 7.76 -17.29 -14.43
C HIS A 217 8.69 -17.65 -13.28
N TYR A 218 8.16 -18.34 -12.26
CA TYR A 218 8.98 -18.86 -11.16
C TYR A 218 10.03 -19.87 -11.66
N GLU A 219 9.65 -20.83 -12.50
CA GLU A 219 10.57 -21.82 -13.06
C GLU A 219 11.63 -21.18 -13.96
N ALA A 220 11.23 -20.28 -14.86
CA ALA A 220 12.15 -19.52 -15.70
C ALA A 220 13.17 -18.75 -14.84
N MET A 221 12.72 -18.09 -13.76
CA MET A 221 13.61 -17.40 -12.83
C MET A 221 14.56 -18.35 -12.12
N CYS A 222 14.12 -19.55 -11.72
CA CYS A 222 14.99 -20.55 -11.12
C CYS A 222 16.11 -20.98 -12.09
N HIS A 223 15.78 -21.24 -13.36
CA HIS A 223 16.76 -21.57 -14.38
C HIS A 223 17.74 -20.43 -14.65
N THR A 224 17.26 -19.19 -14.74
CA THR A 224 18.11 -18.00 -14.83
C THR A 224 19.09 -17.95 -13.67
N LEU A 225 18.61 -18.08 -12.43
CA LEU A 225 19.47 -18.03 -11.24
C LEU A 225 20.52 -19.15 -11.23
N GLN A 226 20.15 -20.36 -11.62
CA GLN A 226 21.08 -21.50 -11.71
C GLN A 226 22.19 -21.27 -12.76
N GLN A 227 21.92 -20.50 -13.82
CA GLN A 227 22.92 -20.16 -14.83
C GLN A 227 23.96 -19.16 -14.32
N TYR A 228 23.54 -18.18 -13.50
CA TYR A 228 24.43 -17.14 -12.98
C TYR A 228 25.09 -17.50 -11.65
N PHE A 229 24.48 -18.40 -10.85
CA PHE A 229 24.95 -18.75 -9.51
C PHE A 229 25.19 -20.26 -9.40
N THR A 230 26.45 -20.65 -9.21
CA THR A 230 26.89 -22.07 -9.11
C THR A 230 26.57 -22.73 -7.76
N GLY A 231 26.04 -21.97 -6.79
CA GLY A 231 25.59 -22.46 -5.49
C GLY A 231 24.79 -21.40 -4.73
N LYS A 232 23.85 -21.82 -3.87
CA LYS A 232 22.95 -20.94 -3.09
C LYS A 232 22.11 -19.95 -3.93
N TRP A 233 21.84 -20.28 -5.19
CA TRP A 233 21.00 -19.48 -6.08
C TRP A 233 19.60 -19.22 -5.48
N GLU A 234 19.11 -20.10 -4.60
CA GLU A 234 17.85 -19.97 -3.87
C GLU A 234 17.80 -18.79 -2.88
N GLU A 235 18.97 -18.34 -2.42
CA GLU A 235 19.16 -17.25 -1.45
C GLU A 235 19.53 -15.93 -2.16
N ALA A 236 19.68 -15.92 -3.48
CA ALA A 236 20.13 -14.74 -4.22
C ALA A 236 19.06 -13.63 -4.20
N PRO A 237 19.38 -12.42 -3.69
CA PRO A 237 18.47 -11.28 -3.77
C PRO A 237 18.39 -10.74 -5.19
N LEU A 238 17.30 -10.03 -5.52
CA LEU A 238 17.13 -9.44 -6.85
C LEU A 238 18.26 -8.48 -7.23
N GLU A 239 18.77 -7.69 -6.28
CA GLU A 239 19.84 -6.72 -6.54
C GLU A 239 21.11 -7.41 -7.07
N LEU A 240 21.45 -8.58 -6.54
CA LEU A 240 22.60 -9.37 -7.00
C LEU A 240 22.41 -9.92 -8.42
N LEU A 241 21.17 -10.28 -8.78
CA LEU A 241 20.85 -10.68 -10.15
C LEU A 241 20.92 -9.48 -11.11
N GLN A 242 20.48 -8.29 -10.67
CA GLN A 242 20.49 -7.07 -11.49
C GLN A 242 21.90 -6.60 -11.85
N ASP A 243 22.91 -6.92 -11.05
CA ASP A 243 24.32 -6.69 -11.38
C ASP A 243 24.79 -7.52 -12.60
N ASN A 244 24.07 -8.58 -12.95
CA ASN A 244 24.31 -9.39 -14.15
C ASN A 244 23.48 -8.85 -15.32
N GLY A 245 23.96 -7.83 -16.02
CA GLY A 245 23.21 -7.04 -17.00
C GLY A 245 22.57 -7.75 -18.21
N SER A 246 22.70 -9.08 -18.34
CA SER A 246 22.04 -9.90 -19.38
C SER A 246 21.01 -10.90 -18.84
N TRP A 247 20.66 -10.81 -17.55
CA TRP A 247 19.75 -11.78 -16.93
C TRP A 247 18.34 -11.75 -17.53
N GLU A 248 17.87 -10.59 -17.98
CA GLU A 248 16.54 -10.41 -18.59
C GLU A 248 16.41 -11.16 -19.92
N ASP A 249 17.48 -11.17 -20.73
CA ASP A 249 17.54 -11.93 -21.98
C ASP A 249 17.50 -13.42 -21.68
N THR A 250 18.33 -13.88 -20.73
CA THR A 250 18.38 -15.28 -20.29
C THR A 250 17.02 -15.74 -19.73
N PHE A 251 16.39 -14.90 -18.90
CA PHE A 251 15.06 -15.14 -18.37
C PHE A 251 14.02 -15.26 -19.50
N SER A 252 14.05 -14.34 -20.46
CA SER A 252 13.14 -14.36 -21.61
C SER A 252 13.34 -15.60 -22.47
N ASP A 253 14.59 -16.02 -22.67
CA ASP A 253 14.91 -17.26 -23.37
C ASP A 253 14.34 -18.48 -22.65
N PHE A 254 14.50 -18.59 -21.34
CA PHE A 254 13.85 -19.68 -20.58
C PHE A 254 12.32 -19.60 -20.62
N LEU A 255 11.76 -18.39 -20.62
CA LEU A 255 10.31 -18.20 -20.64
C LEU A 255 9.70 -18.60 -21.99
N TYR A 256 10.29 -18.18 -23.12
CA TYR A 256 9.70 -18.29 -24.46
C TYR A 256 10.29 -19.42 -25.32
N ASN A 257 11.59 -19.70 -25.17
CA ASN A 257 12.35 -20.62 -26.01
C ASN A 257 12.73 -21.92 -25.27
N GLY A 258 12.62 -21.93 -23.94
CA GLY A 258 13.04 -23.01 -23.06
C GLY A 258 12.12 -24.22 -23.09
N VAL A 259 12.62 -25.31 -23.68
CA VAL A 259 12.22 -26.69 -23.41
C VAL A 259 12.26 -26.93 -21.89
N LEU A 260 11.10 -26.92 -21.23
CA LEU A 260 10.93 -27.38 -19.84
C LEU A 260 11.09 -28.92 -19.79
N THR A 261 12.24 -29.45 -20.20
CA THR A 261 12.59 -30.84 -19.86
C THR A 261 12.99 -30.85 -18.40
N SER A 262 12.00 -30.95 -17.53
CA SER A 262 12.19 -31.28 -16.13
C SER A 262 12.89 -32.65 -16.02
N PRO A 263 14.04 -32.77 -15.34
CA PRO A 263 14.51 -34.07 -14.85
C PRO A 263 13.95 -34.37 -13.45
N TYR A 264 13.16 -33.49 -12.82
CA TYR A 264 12.75 -33.63 -11.43
C TYR A 264 11.28 -33.25 -11.23
N THR A 265 10.39 -34.18 -11.55
CA THR A 265 9.13 -34.35 -10.83
C THR A 265 9.41 -35.23 -9.61
N ASP A 266 10.16 -34.71 -8.64
CA ASP A 266 10.21 -35.32 -7.31
C ASP A 266 9.39 -34.47 -6.34
N PRO A 267 8.21 -34.95 -5.88
CA PRO A 267 7.41 -34.29 -4.85
C PRO A 267 8.14 -34.11 -3.51
N SER A 268 9.34 -34.68 -3.35
CA SER A 268 10.16 -34.55 -2.14
C SER A 268 10.88 -33.20 -1.97
N MET A 269 10.94 -32.35 -3.00
CA MET A 269 11.60 -31.02 -2.98
C MET A 269 10.72 -29.88 -2.38
N ILE A 270 9.75 -30.23 -1.51
CA ILE A 270 9.00 -29.25 -0.69
C ILE A 270 9.93 -28.63 0.40
N SER A 271 11.15 -29.13 0.56
CA SER A 271 12.15 -28.65 1.54
C SER A 271 13.00 -27.47 1.04
N GLY A 272 12.37 -26.41 0.53
CA GLY A 272 13.05 -25.22 0.00
C GLY A 272 12.66 -23.92 0.69
N PHE A 273 12.15 -23.97 1.92
CA PHE A 273 12.06 -22.78 2.76
C PHE A 273 13.44 -22.51 3.34
N PRO A 274 14.00 -21.30 3.20
CA PRO A 274 15.27 -21.00 3.82
C PRO A 274 15.13 -21.14 5.34
N THR A 275 15.82 -22.12 5.90
CA THR A 275 16.09 -22.23 7.34
C THR A 275 17.15 -21.19 7.66
N PHE A 276 16.71 -19.96 7.89
CA PHE A 276 17.53 -18.98 8.59
C PHE A 276 17.52 -19.37 10.06
N ASP A 277 18.64 -19.92 10.53
CA ASP A 277 18.90 -20.07 11.95
C ASP A 277 18.74 -18.70 12.60
N SER A 278 17.83 -18.62 13.57
CA SER A 278 17.67 -17.43 14.40
C SER A 278 19.00 -17.21 15.10
N ALA A 279 19.66 -16.09 14.80
CA ALA A 279 20.80 -15.63 15.56
C ALA A 279 20.38 -15.57 17.03
N SER A 280 20.99 -16.46 17.82
CA SER A 280 20.92 -16.46 19.26
C SER A 280 21.47 -15.15 19.79
N ASP A 281 20.63 -14.39 20.49
CA ASP A 281 21.07 -13.35 21.41
C ASP A 281 21.97 -14.01 22.47
N GLU A 282 23.28 -13.92 22.26
CA GLU A 282 24.26 -14.06 23.33
C GLU A 282 24.09 -12.84 24.24
N LEU A 283 23.29 -13.02 25.29
CA LEU A 283 23.34 -12.20 26.50
C LEU A 283 24.67 -12.49 27.20
N ASP A 284 25.70 -11.71 26.87
CA ASP A 284 26.84 -11.55 27.76
C ASP A 284 26.36 -10.83 29.03
N SER A 285 26.38 -11.57 30.12
CA SER A 285 26.27 -11.06 31.48
C SER A 285 27.67 -10.75 31.98
N ASP A 286 27.95 -9.48 32.25
CA ASP A 286 28.82 -9.00 33.34
C ASP A 286 28.43 -7.55 33.70
#